data_AF-I0H3H0-F1
#
_entry.id   AF-I0H3H0-F1
#
_cell.length_a   1.000
_cell.length_b   1.000
_cell.length_c   1.000
_cell.angle_alpha   90.00
_cell.angle_beta   90.00
_cell.angle_gamma   90.00
#
_symmetry.space_group_name_H-M   'P 1'
#
loop_
_entity.id
_entity.type
_entity.pdbx_description
1 polymer ?
#
loop_
_entity_poly.entity_id
_entity_poly.type
_entity_poly.pdbx_seq_one_letter_code
_entity_poly.pdbx_strand_id
1 'polypeptide(L)'
;MLWPALSVHCDGELTPDQLQQVIDTLHLDRVPLTEGPGARMSIAHGFRDGSDGIRLVLDLGHRAEIGWVFMLLSEDELATDETVEEYRAQLRALVKRFGLRIISVDPPMTADEVFVMPDPGPQAPEFGAGNYWDFPEQLDHMWLHLQLRNNAPDEVKAVKLRELMRFQVWQAAPEHLRRQVEEFLDRVGPAR
;
A
#
# COMPACT_ATOMS: atom_id res chain seq x y z
N MET A 1 3.72 -7.79 19.86
CA MET A 1 4.49 -7.35 18.66
C MET A 1 3.54 -6.68 17.69
N LEU A 2 3.93 -5.57 17.05
CA LEU A 2 3.04 -4.82 16.14
C LEU A 2 3.16 -5.31 14.70
N TRP A 3 2.03 -5.70 14.11
CA TRP A 3 1.93 -6.16 12.73
C TRP A 3 1.18 -5.14 11.87
N PRO A 4 1.69 -4.77 10.68
CA PRO A 4 0.98 -3.84 9.81
C PRO A 4 -0.25 -4.53 9.20
N ALA A 5 -1.42 -3.94 9.42
CA ALA A 5 -2.68 -4.41 8.89
C ALA A 5 -3.13 -3.58 7.68
N LEU A 6 -2.92 -2.25 7.75
CA LEU A 6 -3.24 -1.29 6.69
C LEU A 6 -2.24 -0.13 6.71
N SER A 7 -1.81 0.34 5.55
CA SER A 7 -1.12 1.62 5.42
C SER A 7 -1.71 2.44 4.29
N VAL A 8 -1.90 3.75 4.52
CA VAL A 8 -2.37 4.72 3.51
C VAL A 8 -1.31 5.79 3.37
N HIS A 9 -0.67 5.83 2.21
CA HIS A 9 0.37 6.80 1.87
C HIS A 9 -0.25 7.96 1.10
N CYS A 10 0.04 9.18 1.51
CA CYS A 10 -0.56 10.38 0.96
C CYS A 10 0.46 11.48 0.67
N ASP A 11 0.18 12.24 -0.37
CA ASP A 11 0.88 13.45 -0.76
C ASP A 11 0.00 14.68 -0.52
N GLY A 12 0.63 15.84 -0.37
CA GLY A 12 0.01 17.12 -0.02
C GLY A 12 0.47 17.66 1.32
N GLU A 13 0.07 18.91 1.60
CA GLU A 13 0.43 19.62 2.82
C GLU A 13 -0.75 19.75 3.77
N LEU A 14 -0.50 19.56 5.06
CA LEU A 14 -1.43 19.92 6.13
C LEU A 14 -0.91 21.17 6.82
N THR A 15 -1.75 22.19 6.93
CA THR A 15 -1.49 23.30 7.85
C THR A 15 -1.47 22.80 9.30
N PRO A 16 -0.85 23.53 10.24
CA PRO A 16 -0.85 23.13 11.66
C PRO A 16 -2.25 22.88 12.25
N ASP A 17 -3.23 23.68 11.83
CA ASP A 17 -4.63 23.54 12.27
C ASP A 17 -5.27 22.27 11.69
N GLN A 18 -5.02 21.98 10.41
CA GLN A 18 -5.52 20.73 9.80
C GLN A 18 -4.85 19.51 10.43
N LEU A 19 -3.56 19.56 10.73
CA LEU A 19 -2.87 18.48 11.44
C LEU A 19 -3.46 18.26 12.83
N GLN A 20 -3.76 19.31 13.58
CA GLN A 20 -4.46 19.18 14.85
C GLN A 20 -5.84 18.54 14.67
N GLN A 21 -6.62 18.98 13.68
CA GLN A 21 -7.92 18.38 13.38
C GLN A 21 -7.82 16.89 13.00
N VAL A 22 -6.78 16.49 12.25
CA VAL A 22 -6.52 15.08 11.94
C VAL A 22 -6.28 14.28 13.21
N ILE A 23 -5.38 14.76 14.08
CA ILE A 23 -5.03 14.14 15.36
C ILE A 23 -6.27 14.01 16.25
N ASP A 24 -7.09 15.06 16.34
CA ASP A 24 -8.31 15.05 17.15
C ASP A 24 -9.37 14.11 16.58
N THR A 25 -9.59 14.14 15.25
CA THR A 25 -10.56 13.27 14.56
C THR A 25 -10.18 11.80 14.71
N LEU A 26 -8.88 11.52 14.66
CA LEU A 26 -8.33 10.19 14.85
C LEU A 26 -7.98 9.92 16.32
N HIS A 27 -8.46 10.70 17.29
CA HIS A 27 -8.13 10.59 18.73
C HIS A 27 -6.72 10.03 19.00
N LEU A 28 -5.70 10.72 18.48
CA LEU A 28 -4.30 10.36 18.64
C LEU A 28 -3.67 11.20 19.74
N ASP A 29 -2.75 10.59 20.47
CA ASP A 29 -1.85 11.30 21.35
C ASP A 29 -0.66 11.80 20.53
N ARG A 30 -0.23 13.05 20.77
CA ARG A 30 0.98 13.64 20.15
C ARG A 30 2.27 13.09 20.76
N VAL A 31 2.36 11.78 20.75
CA VAL A 31 3.50 10.99 21.19
C VAL A 31 3.81 10.03 20.06
N PRO A 32 5.03 10.02 19.52
CA PRO A 32 5.40 9.09 18.47
C PRO A 32 5.51 7.67 19.01
N LEU A 33 5.28 6.67 18.15
CA LEU A 33 5.67 5.29 18.41
C LEU A 33 7.19 5.19 18.56
N THR A 34 7.63 4.40 19.54
CA THR A 34 9.05 4.15 19.80
C THR A 34 9.55 2.85 19.19
N GLU A 35 8.65 1.95 18.79
CA GLU A 35 8.96 0.64 18.24
C GLU A 35 7.93 0.18 17.20
N GLY A 36 8.29 -0.87 16.45
CA GLY A 36 7.44 -1.45 15.42
C GLY A 36 7.55 -0.76 14.05
N PRO A 37 6.78 -1.25 13.07
CA PRO A 37 6.67 -0.64 11.75
C PRO A 37 6.23 0.82 11.88
N GLY A 38 6.89 1.73 11.16
CA GLY A 38 6.48 3.14 11.13
C GLY A 38 7.06 4.06 12.21
N ALA A 39 7.62 3.52 13.30
CA ALA A 39 8.15 4.32 14.42
C ALA A 39 9.13 5.43 13.99
N ARG A 40 9.92 5.21 12.94
CA ARG A 40 10.87 6.21 12.40
C ARG A 40 10.23 7.43 11.72
N MET A 41 8.94 7.37 11.46
CA MET A 41 8.14 8.42 10.80
C MET A 41 7.02 8.93 11.71
N SER A 42 6.66 8.16 12.74
CA SER A 42 5.57 8.46 13.66
C SER A 42 5.74 9.83 14.32
N ILE A 43 4.62 10.53 14.43
CA ILE A 43 4.48 11.79 15.15
C ILE A 43 3.36 11.76 16.19
N ALA A 44 2.37 10.88 16.02
CA ALA A 44 1.25 10.71 16.90
C ALA A 44 0.65 9.31 16.73
N HIS A 45 0.22 8.67 17.82
CA HIS A 45 -0.48 7.38 17.75
C HIS A 45 -1.60 7.31 18.79
N GLY A 46 -2.50 6.35 18.62
CA GLY A 46 -3.56 6.06 19.58
C GLY A 46 -3.97 4.59 19.52
N PHE A 47 -4.45 4.07 20.65
CA PHE A 47 -4.92 2.70 20.76
C PHE A 47 -6.42 2.59 20.47
N ARG A 48 -6.83 1.48 19.88
CA ARG A 48 -8.22 1.14 19.58
C ARG A 48 -8.50 -0.30 19.91
N ASP A 49 -9.75 -0.57 20.25
CA ASP A 49 -10.26 -1.93 20.29
C ASP A 49 -10.91 -2.23 18.93
N GLY A 50 -10.45 -3.28 18.26
CA GLY A 50 -11.10 -3.86 17.09
C GLY A 50 -12.46 -4.43 17.45
N SER A 51 -13.34 -4.59 16.45
CA SER A 51 -14.66 -5.18 16.64
C SER A 51 -14.61 -6.63 17.12
N ASP A 52 -13.49 -7.30 16.88
CA ASP A 52 -13.11 -8.65 17.30
C ASP A 52 -12.41 -8.70 18.66
N GLY A 53 -12.21 -7.55 19.32
CA GLY A 53 -11.47 -7.44 20.58
C GLY A 53 -9.96 -7.43 20.40
N ILE A 54 -9.44 -7.39 19.17
CA ILE A 54 -8.01 -7.24 18.90
C ILE A 54 -7.58 -5.82 19.23
N ARG A 55 -6.45 -5.67 19.92
CA ARG A 55 -5.90 -4.35 20.19
C ARG A 55 -5.22 -3.82 18.94
N LEU A 56 -5.65 -2.64 18.51
CA LEU A 56 -5.16 -1.94 17.34
C LEU A 56 -4.42 -0.69 17.76
N VAL A 57 -3.46 -0.28 16.93
CA VAL A 57 -2.73 0.97 17.05
C VAL A 57 -2.93 1.72 15.73
N LEU A 58 -3.46 2.93 15.82
CA LEU A 58 -3.50 3.86 14.71
C LEU A 58 -2.33 4.82 14.85
N ASP A 59 -1.45 4.87 13.85
CA ASP A 59 -0.28 5.74 13.81
C ASP A 59 -0.39 6.75 12.67
N LEU A 60 0.02 7.97 12.96
CA LEU A 60 0.24 9.04 11.99
C LEU A 60 1.74 9.32 11.92
N GLY A 61 2.30 9.17 10.74
CA GLY A 61 3.68 9.51 10.44
C GLY A 61 3.81 10.52 9.30
N HIS A 62 4.96 11.18 9.25
CA HIS A 62 5.32 12.09 8.17
C HIS A 62 6.83 12.08 7.89
N ARG A 63 7.20 12.09 6.61
CA ARG A 63 8.57 12.38 6.15
C ARG A 63 8.54 13.23 4.90
N ALA A 64 9.47 14.17 4.79
CA ALA A 64 9.53 15.10 3.66
C ALA A 64 9.64 14.38 2.30
N GLU A 65 10.27 13.21 2.25
CA GLU A 65 10.46 12.46 1.00
C GLU A 65 9.30 11.51 0.66
N ILE A 66 8.44 11.17 1.63
CA ILE A 66 7.42 10.12 1.53
C ILE A 66 6.00 10.70 1.65
N GLY A 67 5.85 11.86 2.28
CA GLY A 67 4.58 12.49 2.60
C GLY A 67 4.00 11.98 3.92
N TRP A 68 2.67 11.95 3.99
CA TRP A 68 1.90 11.49 5.15
C TRP A 68 1.63 9.99 5.07
N VAL A 69 1.75 9.32 6.21
CA VAL A 69 1.47 7.89 6.32
C VAL A 69 0.52 7.66 7.48
N PHE A 70 -0.62 7.03 7.19
CA PHE A 70 -1.54 6.53 8.21
C PHE A 70 -1.38 5.02 8.28
N MET A 71 -1.08 4.45 9.44
CA MET A 71 -0.91 3.01 9.62
C MET A 71 -1.88 2.48 10.67
N LEU A 72 -2.57 1.40 10.32
CA LEU A 72 -3.22 0.51 11.28
C LEU A 72 -2.29 -0.65 11.57
N LEU A 73 -1.94 -0.82 12.83
CA LEU A 73 -1.16 -1.94 13.33
C LEU A 73 -2.04 -2.77 14.26
N SER A 74 -1.86 -4.09 14.29
CA SER A 74 -2.49 -4.97 15.25
C SER A 74 -1.46 -5.57 16.23
N GLU A 75 -1.82 -5.65 17.51
CA GLU A 75 -1.03 -6.31 18.53
C GLU A 75 -1.33 -7.81 18.54
N ASP A 76 -0.27 -8.61 18.47
CA ASP A 76 -0.21 -10.07 18.71
C ASP A 76 -0.99 -10.97 17.73
N GLU A 77 -2.10 -10.49 17.16
CA GLU A 77 -2.92 -11.16 16.15
C GLU A 77 -3.10 -10.27 14.92
N LEU A 78 -3.46 -10.86 13.78
CA LEU A 78 -3.76 -10.11 12.56
C LEU A 78 -5.17 -9.52 12.67
N ALA A 79 -5.32 -8.25 12.32
CA ALA A 79 -6.65 -7.65 12.18
C ALA A 79 -7.48 -8.41 11.12
N THR A 80 -8.77 -8.53 11.38
CA THR A 80 -9.75 -9.11 10.45
C THR A 80 -9.92 -8.25 9.19
N ASP A 81 -10.29 -8.87 8.07
CA ASP A 81 -10.57 -8.15 6.82
C ASP A 81 -11.66 -7.09 6.99
N GLU A 82 -12.69 -7.37 7.80
CA GLU A 82 -13.74 -6.40 8.15
C GLU A 82 -13.17 -5.16 8.83
N THR A 83 -12.34 -5.34 9.86
CA THR A 83 -11.64 -4.24 10.54
C THR A 83 -10.76 -3.46 9.57
N VAL A 84 -9.99 -4.14 8.72
CA VAL A 84 -9.12 -3.47 7.74
C VAL A 84 -9.94 -2.61 6.77
N GLU A 85 -11.07 -3.10 6.27
CA GLU A 85 -11.93 -2.36 5.34
C GLU A 85 -12.67 -1.18 6.01
N GLU A 86 -13.08 -1.32 7.27
CA GLU A 86 -13.63 -0.21 8.04
C GLU A 86 -12.63 0.94 8.18
N TYR A 87 -11.39 0.64 8.58
CA TYR A 87 -10.34 1.65 8.69
C TYR A 87 -9.90 2.19 7.33
N ARG A 88 -9.88 1.37 6.27
CA ARG A 88 -9.65 1.84 4.89
C ARG A 88 -10.67 2.90 4.51
N ALA A 89 -11.96 2.64 4.70
CA ALA A 89 -13.02 3.59 4.39
C ALA A 89 -12.89 4.89 5.21
N GLN A 90 -12.62 4.78 6.52
CA GLN A 90 -12.42 5.93 7.40
C GLN A 90 -11.22 6.79 6.98
N LEU A 91 -10.07 6.17 6.73
CA LEU A 91 -8.85 6.87 6.33
C LEU A 91 -8.99 7.50 4.93
N ARG A 92 -9.61 6.81 3.96
CA ARG A 92 -9.92 7.41 2.65
C ARG A 92 -10.81 8.64 2.77
N ALA A 93 -11.84 8.59 3.61
CA ALA A 93 -12.74 9.71 3.85
C ALA A 93 -12.00 10.89 4.51
N LEU A 94 -11.13 10.60 5.48
CA LEU A 94 -10.28 11.59 6.15
C LEU A 94 -9.34 12.28 5.14
N VAL A 95 -8.59 11.50 4.37
CA VAL A 95 -7.66 11.98 3.33
C VAL A 95 -8.37 12.90 2.35
N LYS A 96 -9.53 12.47 1.85
CA LYS A 96 -10.37 13.29 0.97
C LYS A 96 -10.83 14.59 1.63
N ARG A 97 -11.25 14.54 2.90
CA ARG A 97 -11.70 15.72 3.66
C ARG A 97 -10.61 16.78 3.79
N PHE A 98 -9.36 16.37 3.96
CA PHE A 98 -8.23 17.29 4.11
C PHE A 98 -7.53 17.66 2.80
N GLY A 99 -8.05 17.19 1.66
CA GLY A 99 -7.49 17.51 0.34
C GLY A 99 -6.14 16.84 0.06
N LEU A 100 -5.78 15.80 0.82
CA LEU A 100 -4.61 14.99 0.56
C LEU A 100 -4.89 14.04 -0.62
N ARG A 101 -3.84 13.66 -1.35
CA ARG A 101 -3.91 12.71 -2.47
C ARG A 101 -3.35 11.36 -2.04
N ILE A 102 -4.15 10.31 -2.14
CA ILE A 102 -3.67 8.94 -1.91
C ILE A 102 -2.65 8.60 -3.01
N ILE A 103 -1.48 8.13 -2.57
CA ILE A 103 -0.41 7.61 -3.41
C ILE A 103 -0.51 6.09 -3.48
N SER A 104 -0.80 5.45 -2.35
CA SER A 104 -1.01 4.02 -2.28
C SER A 104 -1.71 3.59 -1.00
N VAL A 105 -2.33 2.41 -1.06
CA VAL A 105 -2.83 1.70 0.11
C VAL A 105 -2.29 0.27 0.10
N ASP A 106 -1.81 -0.22 1.24
CA ASP A 106 -1.34 -1.60 1.41
C ASP A 106 -2.09 -2.29 2.56
N PRO A 107 -2.78 -3.43 2.34
CA PRO A 107 -2.96 -4.09 1.04
C PRO A 107 -3.88 -3.27 0.11
N PRO A 108 -3.63 -3.21 -1.20
CA PRO A 108 -4.52 -2.56 -2.15
C PRO A 108 -5.77 -3.41 -2.41
N MET A 109 -6.95 -2.76 -2.42
CA MET A 109 -8.23 -3.38 -2.75
C MET A 109 -8.80 -2.93 -4.10
N THR A 110 -8.36 -1.78 -4.60
CA THR A 110 -8.78 -1.26 -5.90
C THR A 110 -7.59 -0.81 -6.73
N ALA A 111 -7.79 -0.71 -8.05
CA ALA A 111 -6.74 -0.31 -8.98
C ALA A 111 -6.13 1.07 -8.66
N ASP A 112 -6.91 2.03 -8.15
CA ASP A 112 -6.45 3.37 -7.76
C ASP A 112 -5.62 3.41 -6.46
N GLU A 113 -5.60 2.31 -5.70
CA GLU A 113 -4.81 2.18 -4.49
C GLU A 113 -3.40 1.65 -4.71
N VAL A 114 -3.12 1.19 -5.94
CA VAL A 114 -1.82 0.63 -6.28
C VAL A 114 -0.85 1.77 -6.58
N PHE A 115 0.28 1.81 -5.86
CA PHE A 115 1.38 2.67 -6.27
C PHE A 115 1.86 2.21 -7.65
N VAL A 116 1.83 3.10 -8.64
CA VAL A 116 2.44 2.85 -9.95
C VAL A 116 3.64 3.75 -10.06
N MET A 117 4.82 3.15 -10.23
CA MET A 117 6.04 3.88 -10.52
C MET A 117 5.84 4.77 -11.75
N PRO A 118 6.34 6.01 -11.70
CA PRO A 118 6.50 6.83 -12.89
C PRO A 118 7.26 6.06 -13.96
N ASP A 119 7.09 6.47 -15.22
CA ASP A 119 7.73 5.77 -16.34
C ASP A 119 9.22 5.59 -16.08
N PRO A 120 9.73 4.35 -16.07
CA PRO A 120 11.14 4.12 -15.88
C PRO A 120 11.84 4.72 -17.10
N GLY A 121 12.38 5.94 -16.94
CA GLY A 121 13.27 6.51 -17.92
C GLY A 121 14.47 5.56 -18.17
N PRO A 122 15.28 5.80 -19.20
CA PRO A 122 16.35 4.90 -19.60
C PRO A 122 17.45 4.67 -18.53
N GLN A 123 17.40 5.39 -17.41
CA GLN A 123 18.32 5.25 -16.27
C GLN A 123 17.61 4.89 -14.96
N ALA A 124 16.31 4.63 -14.99
CA ALA A 124 15.58 4.22 -13.78
C ALA A 124 16.08 2.83 -13.34
N PRO A 125 16.37 2.63 -12.04
CA PRO A 125 16.68 1.31 -11.53
C PRO A 125 15.50 0.37 -11.80
N GLU A 126 15.79 -0.81 -12.36
CA GLU A 126 14.78 -1.83 -12.63
C GLU A 126 14.19 -2.29 -11.29
N PHE A 127 13.02 -1.76 -10.94
CA PHE A 127 12.08 -2.32 -9.95
C PHE A 127 12.60 -2.89 -8.61
N GLY A 128 13.70 -2.47 -7.97
CA GLY A 128 14.19 -3.23 -6.80
C GLY A 128 14.49 -4.72 -7.08
N ALA A 129 14.36 -5.12 -8.35
CA ALA A 129 14.97 -6.26 -8.96
C ALA A 129 16.37 -5.77 -9.29
N GLY A 130 17.32 -6.04 -8.39
CA GLY A 130 18.70 -6.12 -8.84
C GLY A 130 18.78 -7.00 -10.11
N ASN A 131 19.88 -6.94 -10.83
CA ASN A 131 20.18 -7.62 -12.10
C ASN A 131 20.05 -9.19 -12.10
N TYR A 132 19.19 -9.78 -11.25
CA TYR A 132 19.07 -11.17 -10.84
C TYR A 132 17.61 -11.54 -10.48
N TRP A 133 16.59 -11.01 -11.16
CA TRP A 133 15.25 -11.58 -11.02
C TRP A 133 15.06 -12.71 -12.04
N ASP A 134 15.08 -13.94 -11.55
CA ASP A 134 14.62 -15.09 -12.33
C ASP A 134 13.09 -15.11 -12.33
N PHE A 135 12.50 -14.99 -13.52
CA PHE A 135 11.06 -15.11 -13.69
C PHE A 135 10.58 -16.51 -13.27
N PRO A 136 9.50 -16.61 -12.49
CA PRO A 136 8.92 -17.92 -12.20
C PRO A 136 8.23 -18.50 -13.44
N GLU A 137 8.11 -19.83 -13.48
CA GLU A 137 7.42 -20.54 -14.58
C GLU A 137 5.91 -20.28 -14.63
N GLN A 138 5.32 -19.89 -13.50
CA GLN A 138 3.88 -19.73 -13.34
C GLN A 138 3.54 -18.32 -12.83
N LEU A 139 2.52 -17.72 -13.43
CA LEU A 139 2.03 -16.39 -13.08
C LEU A 139 1.65 -16.28 -11.59
N ASP A 140 1.06 -17.33 -11.02
CA ASP A 140 0.64 -17.33 -9.61
C ASP A 140 1.80 -17.15 -8.61
N HIS A 141 3.03 -17.41 -9.03
CA HIS A 141 4.21 -17.19 -8.20
C HIS A 141 4.78 -15.78 -8.33
N MET A 142 4.30 -14.96 -9.28
CA MET A 142 4.77 -13.58 -9.46
C MET A 142 4.23 -12.61 -8.41
N TRP A 143 3.08 -12.90 -7.78
CA TRP A 143 2.37 -11.91 -6.97
C TRP A 143 3.21 -11.38 -5.81
N LEU A 144 3.92 -12.26 -5.10
CA LEU A 144 4.80 -11.84 -4.01
C LEU A 144 5.96 -10.95 -4.49
N HIS A 145 6.51 -11.22 -5.68
CA HIS A 145 7.55 -10.37 -6.28
C HIS A 145 7.02 -8.98 -6.68
N LEU A 146 5.73 -8.90 -7.01
CA LEU A 146 5.02 -7.66 -7.28
C LEU A 146 4.46 -6.99 -6.02
N GLN A 147 4.86 -7.46 -4.83
CA GLN A 147 4.39 -6.99 -3.53
C GLN A 147 2.87 -7.09 -3.37
N LEU A 148 2.26 -8.11 -3.99
CA LEU A 148 0.84 -8.41 -3.88
C LEU A 148 0.62 -9.70 -3.10
N ARG A 149 -0.48 -9.73 -2.36
CA ARG A 149 -1.00 -10.97 -1.78
C ARG A 149 -1.60 -11.84 -2.90
N ASN A 150 -1.57 -13.16 -2.72
CA ASN A 150 -2.15 -14.09 -3.69
C ASN A 150 -3.66 -13.88 -3.90
N ASN A 151 -4.36 -13.42 -2.87
CA ASN A 151 -5.79 -13.10 -2.91
C ASN A 151 -6.08 -11.64 -3.33
N ALA A 152 -5.08 -10.87 -3.76
CA ALA A 152 -5.31 -9.52 -4.26
C ALA A 152 -6.31 -9.53 -5.45
N PRO A 153 -7.20 -8.53 -5.55
CA PRO A 153 -8.16 -8.44 -6.64
C PRO A 153 -7.50 -8.48 -8.03
N ASP A 154 -8.20 -9.04 -9.01
CA ASP A 154 -7.68 -9.21 -10.37
C ASP A 154 -7.32 -7.87 -11.03
N GLU A 155 -8.07 -6.79 -10.76
CA GLU A 155 -7.77 -5.45 -11.25
C GLU A 155 -6.48 -4.87 -10.67
N VAL A 156 -6.20 -5.12 -9.38
CA VAL A 156 -4.96 -4.73 -8.69
C VAL A 156 -3.76 -5.47 -9.28
N LYS A 157 -3.90 -6.80 -9.48
CA LYS A 157 -2.89 -7.63 -10.16
C LYS A 157 -2.61 -7.13 -11.58
N ALA A 158 -3.66 -6.78 -12.32
CA ALA A 158 -3.53 -6.26 -13.68
C ALA A 158 -2.78 -4.92 -13.73
N VAL A 159 -2.97 -4.02 -12.75
CA VAL A 159 -2.19 -2.78 -12.66
C VAL A 159 -0.70 -3.07 -12.48
N LYS A 160 -0.33 -3.95 -11.53
CA LYS A 160 1.08 -4.31 -11.29
C LYS A 160 1.72 -5.05 -12.46
N LEU A 161 0.98 -5.91 -13.16
CA LEU A 161 1.49 -6.56 -14.37
C LEU A 161 1.75 -5.55 -15.48
N ARG A 162 0.82 -4.63 -15.75
CA ARG A 162 1.02 -3.57 -16.74
C ARG A 162 2.17 -2.65 -16.37
N GLU A 163 2.35 -2.37 -15.07
CA GLU A 163 3.51 -1.66 -14.57
C GLU A 163 4.81 -2.43 -14.90
N LEU A 164 4.91 -3.71 -14.53
CA LEU A 164 6.06 -4.56 -14.84
C LEU A 164 6.39 -4.58 -16.34
N MET A 165 5.37 -4.67 -17.20
CA MET A 165 5.54 -4.72 -18.65
C MET A 165 6.21 -3.47 -19.25
N ARG A 166 6.28 -2.37 -18.49
CA ARG A 166 6.99 -1.14 -18.89
C ARG A 166 8.50 -1.21 -18.64
N PHE A 167 8.96 -2.15 -17.82
CA PHE A 167 10.38 -2.29 -17.47
C PHE A 167 11.13 -3.16 -18.49
N GLN A 168 12.41 -2.86 -18.69
CA GLN A 168 13.26 -3.61 -19.63
C GLN A 168 13.41 -5.09 -19.24
N VAL A 169 13.45 -5.40 -17.94
CA VAL A 169 13.46 -6.79 -17.43
C VAL A 169 12.35 -7.66 -18.02
N TRP A 170 11.15 -7.11 -18.30
CA TRP A 170 10.05 -7.86 -18.89
C TRP A 170 10.37 -8.40 -20.29
N GLN A 171 11.27 -7.75 -21.03
CA GLN A 171 11.71 -8.24 -22.35
C GLN A 171 12.44 -9.58 -22.25
N ALA A 172 13.02 -9.90 -21.10
CA ALA A 172 13.66 -11.18 -20.83
C ALA A 172 12.69 -12.26 -20.32
N ALA A 173 11.40 -11.94 -20.16
CA ALA A 173 10.43 -12.90 -19.63
C ALA A 173 10.25 -14.11 -20.57
N PRO A 174 10.21 -15.35 -20.02
CA PRO A 174 9.95 -16.55 -20.80
C PRO A 174 8.64 -16.45 -21.59
N GLU A 175 8.60 -17.04 -22.79
CA GLU A 175 7.43 -16.95 -23.68
C GLU A 175 6.15 -17.51 -23.02
N HIS A 176 6.28 -18.59 -22.26
CA HIS A 176 5.15 -19.20 -21.56
C HIS A 176 4.56 -18.24 -20.50
N LEU A 177 5.41 -17.42 -19.85
CA LEU A 177 4.97 -16.49 -18.83
C LEU A 177 4.32 -15.26 -19.46
N ARG A 178 4.90 -14.76 -20.56
CA ARG A 178 4.30 -13.70 -21.37
C ARG A 178 2.88 -14.06 -21.82
N ARG A 179 2.69 -15.29 -22.29
CA ARG A 179 1.36 -15.80 -22.69
C ARG A 179 0.37 -15.86 -21.53
N GLN A 180 0.78 -16.36 -20.36
CA GLN A 180 -0.08 -16.38 -19.17
C GLN A 180 -0.50 -14.96 -18.74
N VAL A 181 0.42 -14.00 -18.82
CA VAL A 181 0.13 -12.59 -18.51
C VAL A 181 -0.84 -11.99 -19.52
N GLU A 182 -0.63 -12.22 -20.82
CA GLU A 182 -1.54 -11.77 -21.89
C GLU A 182 -2.95 -12.35 -21.70
N GLU A 183 -3.07 -13.66 -21.50
CA GLU A 183 -4.36 -14.34 -21.24
C GLU A 183 -5.05 -13.79 -19.98
N PHE A 184 -4.29 -13.52 -18.91
CA PHE A 184 -4.81 -12.92 -17.70
C PHE A 184 -5.34 -11.50 -17.96
N LEU A 185 -4.56 -10.65 -18.63
CA LEU A 185 -4.94 -9.26 -18.91
C LEU A 185 -6.13 -9.15 -19.86
N ASP A 186 -6.23 -10.03 -20.86
CA ASP A 186 -7.38 -10.11 -21.77
C ASP A 186 -8.66 -10.49 -21.03
N ARG A 187 -8.57 -11.41 -20.07
CA ARG A 187 -9.71 -11.80 -19.21
C ARG A 187 -10.17 -10.68 -18.29
N VAL A 188 -9.23 -9.92 -17.70
CA VAL A 188 -9.55 -8.81 -16.79
C VAL A 188 -10.09 -7.59 -17.55
N GLY A 189 -9.64 -7.38 -18.78
CA GLY A 189 -9.98 -6.21 -19.59
C GLY A 189 -9.21 -4.95 -19.18
N PRO A 190 -9.41 -3.82 -19.88
CA PRO A 190 -8.73 -2.57 -19.55
C PRO A 190 -9.11 -2.08 -18.15
N ALA A 191 -8.14 -1.55 -17.40
CA ALA A 191 -8.42 -0.85 -16.15
C ALA A 191 -9.38 0.33 -16.45
N ARG A 192 -10.51 0.39 -15.74
CA ARG A 192 -11.50 1.46 -15.88
C ARG A 192 -11.12 2.68 -15.05
#